data_AF-A0A925GSH6-F1
#
_entry.id   AF-A0A925GSH6-F1
#
_cell.length_a   1.000
_cell.length_b   1.000
_cell.length_c   1.000
_cell.angle_alpha   90.00
_cell.angle_beta   90.00
_cell.angle_gamma   90.00
#
_symmetry.space_group_name_H-M   'P 1'
#
loop_
_entity.id
_entity.type
_entity.pdbx_description
1 polymer ?
#
loop_
_entity_poly.entity_id
_entity_poly.type
_entity_poly.pdbx_seq_one_letter_code
_entity_poly.pdbx_strand_id
1 'polypeptide(L)' 'MARSDLYIKVVIDHDEHDTPQQLAGEVCRQIEKVYGVRKVELTNYLTRDKD' A
#
# COMPACT_ATOMS: atom_id res chain seq x y z
N MET A 1 -20.53 13.13 -10.73
CA MET A 1 -20.29 11.89 -9.94
C MET A 1 -19.53 12.24 -8.68
N ALA A 2 -19.86 11.61 -7.55
CA ALA A 2 -19.16 11.83 -6.29
C ALA A 2 -17.76 11.21 -6.33
N ARG A 3 -16.80 11.87 -5.67
CA ARG A 3 -15.43 11.37 -5.47
C ARG A 3 -15.24 11.12 -3.99
N SER A 4 -14.67 9.98 -3.66
CA SER A 4 -14.35 9.60 -2.28
C SER A 4 -12.92 9.09 -2.24
N ASP A 5 -12.17 9.54 -1.25
CA ASP A 5 -10.82 9.05 -0.97
C ASP A 5 -10.92 8.03 0.16
N LEU A 6 -10.38 6.83 -0.06
CA LEU A 6 -10.40 5.73 0.90
C LEU A 6 -9.02 5.59 1.55
N TYR A 7 -8.97 5.57 2.87
CA TYR A 7 -7.75 5.40 3.66
C TYR A 7 -7.74 4.01 4.28
N ILE A 8 -6.97 3.10 3.69
CA ILE A 8 -6.91 1.70 4.10
C ILE A 8 -5.59 1.44 4.80
N LYS A 9 -5.63 0.88 6.01
CA LYS A 9 -4.43 0.38 6.68
C LYS A 9 -4.10 -1.00 6.13
N VAL A 10 -2.90 -1.16 5.60
CA VAL A 10 -2.35 -2.44 5.16
C VAL A 10 -1.19 -2.79 6.08
N VAL A 11 -1.19 -4.02 6.59
CA VAL A 11 -0.10 -4.58 7.40
C VAL A 11 0.43 -5.77 6.64
N ILE A 12 1.75 -5.77 6.41
CA ILE A 12 2.45 -6.83 5.70
C ILE A 12 3.67 -7.22 6.53
N ASP A 13 3.89 -8.52 6.63
CA ASP A 13 5.17 -9.04 7.07
C ASP A 13 6.05 -9.19 5.83
N HIS A 14 7.32 -8.82 5.96
CA HIS A 14 8.29 -8.96 4.88
C HIS A 14 9.67 -9.24 5.42
N ASP A 15 10.52 -9.76 4.55
CA ASP A 15 11.91 -10.06 4.89
C ASP A 15 12.73 -8.77 5.00
N GLU A 16 13.87 -8.86 5.69
CA GLU A 16 14.77 -7.71 5.93
C GLU A 16 15.35 -7.13 4.64
N HIS A 17 15.34 -7.90 3.55
CA HIS A 17 15.82 -7.48 2.24
C HIS A 17 14.78 -6.68 1.44
N ASP A 18 13.50 -6.80 1.80
CA ASP A 18 12.43 -6.08 1.13
C ASP A 18 12.20 -4.72 1.79
N THR A 19 12.06 -3.68 0.98
CA THR A 19 11.71 -2.35 1.50
C THR A 19 10.19 -2.17 1.50
N PRO A 20 9.61 -1.50 2.51
CA PRO A 20 8.18 -1.17 2.54
C PRO A 20 7.69 -0.47 1.26
N GLN A 21 8.55 0.34 0.63
CA GLN A 21 8.24 1.05 -0.61
C GLN A 21 8.06 0.11 -1.81
N GLN A 22 8.94 -0.90 -1.96
CA GLN A 22 8.83 -1.88 -3.05
C GLN A 22 7.51 -2.66 -2.94
N LEU A 23 7.22 -3.14 -1.73
CA LEU A 23 6.00 -3.90 -1.43
C LEU A 23 4.74 -3.04 -1.59
N ALA A 24 4.77 -1.79 -1.11
CA ALA A 24 3.69 -0.86 -1.32
C ALA A 24 3.44 -0.58 -2.80
N GLY A 25 4.49 -0.52 -3.62
CA GLY A 25 4.38 -0.40 -5.07
C GLY A 25 3.64 -1.59 -5.69
N GLU A 26 3.92 -2.81 -5.23
CA GLU A 26 3.18 -4.00 -5.65
C GLU A 26 1.71 -3.96 -5.24
N VAL A 27 1.43 -3.61 -3.99
CA VAL A 27 0.06 -3.46 -3.48
C VAL A 27 -0.71 -2.41 -4.28
N CYS A 28 -0.10 -1.24 -4.54
CA CYS A 28 -0.71 -0.19 -5.35
C CYS A 28 -1.06 -0.71 -6.76
N ARG A 29 -0.11 -1.39 -7.42
CA ARG A 29 -0.35 -1.99 -8.75
C ARG A 29 -1.51 -2.98 -8.73
N GLN A 30 -1.63 -3.84 -7.71
CA GLN A 30 -2.73 -4.79 -7.62
C GLN A 30 -4.07 -4.10 -7.39
N ILE A 31 -4.13 -3.10 -6.51
CA ILE A 31 -5.38 -2.36 -6.25
C ILE A 31 -5.85 -1.61 -7.50
N GLU A 32 -4.94 -0.93 -8.21
CA GLU A 32 -5.24 -0.26 -9.48
C GLU A 32 -5.80 -1.25 -10.51
N LYS A 33 -5.15 -2.42 -10.65
CA LYS A 33 -5.55 -3.45 -11.61
C LYS A 33 -6.89 -4.10 -11.28
N VAL A 34 -7.12 -4.47 -10.01
CA VAL A 34 -8.28 -5.28 -9.59
C VAL A 34 -9.53 -4.42 -9.46
N TYR A 35 -9.41 -3.20 -8.94
CA TYR A 35 -10.55 -2.35 -8.60
C TYR A 35 -10.76 -1.19 -9.56
N GLY A 36 -9.88 -0.98 -10.55
CA GLY A 36 -10.03 0.10 -11.53
C GLY A 36 -10.07 1.49 -10.89
N VAL A 37 -9.43 1.63 -9.72
CA VAL A 37 -9.42 2.90 -8.99
C VAL A 37 -8.61 3.95 -9.74
N ARG A 38 -8.97 5.21 -9.55
CA ARG A 38 -8.39 6.32 -10.32
C ARG A 38 -6.93 6.61 -9.97
N LYS A 39 -6.52 6.37 -8.72
CA LYS A 39 -5.17 6.59 -8.21
C LYS A 39 -4.98 5.77 -6.95
N VAL A 40 -3.82 5.13 -6.81
CA VAL A 40 -3.34 4.58 -5.53
C VAL A 40 -1.95 5.12 -5.27
N GLU A 41 -1.66 5.48 -4.03
CA GLU A 41 -0.34 5.97 -3.64
C GLU A 41 -0.01 5.56 -2.20
N LEU A 42 1.27 5.29 -1.95
CA LEU A 42 1.79 5.21 -0.59
C LEU A 42 2.03 6.63 -0.10
N THR A 43 1.25 7.08 0.89
CA THR A 43 1.43 8.41 1.50
C THR A 43 2.28 8.37 2.76
N ASN A 44 2.26 7.27 3.51
CA ASN A 44 3.03 7.09 4.73
C ASN A 44 3.25 5.59 5.01
N TYR A 45 4.34 5.24 5.69
CA TYR A 45 4.60 3.90 6.21
C TYR A 45 5.30 3.97 7.56
N LEU A 46 5.10 2.94 8.38
CA LEU A 46 5.76 2.76 9.66
C LEU A 46 6.28 1.33 9.74
N THR A 47 7.56 1.17 10.04
CA THR A 47 8.14 -0.13 10.39
C THR A 47 8.06 -0.29 11.90
N ARG A 48 7.61 -1.44 12.37
CA ARG A 48 7.62 -1.80 13.78
C ARG A 48 8.81 -2.70 14.02
N ASP A 49 9.56 -2.45 15.07
CA ASP A 49 10.56 -3.41 15.54
C ASP A 49 9.84 -4.71 15.94
N LYS A 50 10.44 -5.86 15.62
CA LYS A 50 9.96 -7.15 16.14
C LYS A 50 10.33 -7.18 17.63
N ASP A 51 9.32 -7.24 18.50
CA ASP A 51 9.49 -7.48 19.94
C ASP A 51 10.27 -8.78 20.22
#